data_AF-A0AAV3NQZ9-F1
#
_entry.id   AF-A0AAV3NQZ9-F1
#
_cell.length_a   1.000
_cell.length_b   1.000
_cell.length_c   1.000
_cell.angle_alpha   90.00
_cell.angle_beta   90.00
_cell.angle_gamma   90.00
#
_symmetry.space_group_name_H-M   'P 1'
#
loop_
_entity.id
_entity.type
_entity.pdbx_description
1 polymer ?
#
loop_
_entity_poly.entity_id
_entity_poly.type
_entity_poly.pdbx_seq_one_letter_code
_entity_poly.pdbx_strand_id
1 'polypeptide(L)'
;MFAKYHHQYRQVKSCLIHKWSCKLECTLTLLRVTAPLEQDLFSPPLSKQRVEYAVQHIKESSAISLVDFGCGSGSLLDSLLDYPTTLEKIVGVDISQKSLTRAAN
;
A
#
# COMPACT_ATOMS: atom_id res chain seq x y z
N MET A 1 20.83 0.81 10.30
CA MET A 1 20.47 1.65 9.15
C MET A 1 20.36 3.09 9.67
N PHE A 2 21.40 3.91 9.47
CA PHE A 2 21.49 5.25 10.07
C PHE A 2 20.82 6.28 9.16
N ALA A 3 19.77 6.95 9.64
CA ALA A 3 19.18 8.09 8.94
C ALA A 3 20.10 9.32 9.09
N LYS A 4 20.60 9.85 7.97
CA LYS A 4 21.32 11.12 7.94
C LYS A 4 20.32 12.27 8.03
N TYR A 5 20.32 12.96 9.17
CA TYR A 5 19.57 14.19 9.37
C TYR A 5 20.36 15.38 8.81
N HIS A 6 19.82 16.03 7.77
CA HIS A 6 20.33 17.32 7.31
C HIS A 6 19.78 18.43 8.23
N HIS A 7 20.61 18.90 9.15
CA HIS A 7 20.32 20.10 9.95
C HIS A 7 20.82 21.35 9.24
N GLN A 8 19.91 22.24 8.85
CA GLN A 8 20.25 23.61 8.46
C GLN A 8 20.05 24.51 9.68
N TYR A 9 21.14 24.79 10.41
CA TYR A 9 21.13 25.61 11.62
C TYR A 9 21.08 27.10 11.25
N ARG A 10 20.01 27.81 11.65
CA ARG A 10 20.05 29.27 11.79
C ARG A 10 20.39 29.60 13.25
N GLN A 11 21.64 30.00 13.48
CA GLN A 11 22.15 30.47 14.78
C GLN A 11 21.50 31.82 15.15
N VAL A 12 20.70 31.86 16.22
CA VAL A 12 20.53 33.10 17.02
C VAL A 12 20.22 32.74 18.48
N LYS A 13 21.23 32.84 19.35
CA LYS A 13 21.27 33.67 20.58
C LYS A 13 22.36 33.16 21.54
N SER A 14 23.25 34.09 21.88
CA SER A 14 24.35 33.99 22.83
C SER A 14 23.90 33.45 24.21
N CYS A 15 24.69 32.53 24.77
CA CYS A 15 24.53 32.01 26.13
C CYS A 15 25.68 32.51 27.01
N LEU A 16 25.36 33.32 28.02
CA LEU A 16 26.30 33.76 29.06
C LEU A 16 26.50 32.60 30.05
N ILE A 17 27.66 31.93 29.98
CA ILE A 17 27.99 30.80 30.85
C ILE A 17 28.59 31.33 32.16
N HIS A 18 27.76 31.65 33.14
CA HIS A 18 28.23 31.79 34.53
C HIS A 18 27.17 31.33 35.54
N LYS A 19 27.58 30.36 36.37
CA LYS A 19 26.87 29.71 37.50
C LYS A 19 25.72 28.73 37.20
N TRP A 20 25.70 27.72 38.09
CA TRP A 20 24.96 26.47 38.04
C TRP A 20 23.47 26.62 37.72
N SER A 21 23.04 25.86 36.70
CA SER A 21 21.68 25.64 36.20
C SER A 21 21.36 26.35 34.87
N CYS A 22 22.11 26.05 33.81
CA CYS A 22 21.69 26.36 32.45
C CYS A 22 20.60 25.36 32.02
N LYS A 23 19.35 25.81 31.97
CA LYS A 23 18.24 25.06 31.37
C LYS A 23 18.05 25.53 29.94
N LEU A 24 18.16 24.58 29.00
CA LEU A 24 17.76 24.80 27.61
C LEU A 24 16.35 24.24 27.44
N GLU A 25 15.37 25.11 27.33
CA GLU A 25 14.01 24.74 26.96
C GLU A 25 13.88 24.81 25.43
N CYS A 26 13.56 23.67 24.83
CA CYS A 26 13.37 23.54 23.39
C CYS A 26 11.94 23.05 23.14
N THR A 27 11.18 23.81 22.35
CA THR A 27 9.84 23.43 21.90
C THR A 27 9.89 23.15 20.40
N LEU A 28 9.59 21.92 20.01
CA LEU A 28 9.57 21.49 18.62
C LEU A 28 8.14 21.26 18.17
N THR A 29 7.75 21.87 17.05
CA THR A 29 6.50 21.57 16.36
C THR A 29 6.82 20.80 15.08
N LEU A 30 6.36 19.55 15.01
CA LEU A 30 6.55 18.72 13.81
C LEU A 30 5.62 19.21 12.70
N LEU A 31 6.20 19.78 11.63
CA LEU A 31 5.40 20.33 10.52
C LEU A 31 5.06 19.28 9.46
N ARG A 32 5.98 18.37 9.14
CA ARG A 32 5.79 17.36 8.10
C ARG A 32 6.74 16.18 8.30
N VAL A 33 6.22 14.98 8.03
CA VAL A 33 7.00 13.75 7.85
C VAL A 33 6.77 13.27 6.43
N THR A 34 7.83 12.95 5.70
CA THR A 34 7.77 12.34 4.38
C THR A 34 8.35 10.93 4.44
N ALA A 35 7.58 9.93 4.02
CA ALA A 35 8.09 8.56 3.86
C ALA A 35 8.86 8.44 2.53
N PRO A 36 9.90 7.60 2.46
CA PRO A 36 10.51 7.23 1.19
C PRO A 36 9.46 6.54 0.30
N LEU A 37 9.51 6.82 -1.00
CA LEU A 37 8.64 6.17 -1.98
C LEU A 37 9.03 4.69 -2.10
N GLU A 38 8.04 3.80 -2.03
CA GLU A 38 8.20 2.39 -2.41
C GLU A 38 8.64 2.34 -3.88
N GLN A 39 9.67 1.54 -4.18
CA GLN A 39 10.17 1.36 -5.54
C GLN A 39 9.47 0.18 -6.20
N ASP A 40 8.97 0.39 -7.41
CA ASP A 40 8.42 -0.69 -8.23
C ASP A 40 9.56 -1.58 -8.75
N LEU A 41 9.63 -2.80 -8.21
CA LEU A 41 10.63 -3.81 -8.61
C LEU A 41 10.26 -4.55 -9.90
N PHE A 42 9.03 -4.40 -10.38
CA PHE A 42 8.47 -5.16 -11.49
C PHE A 42 7.68 -4.26 -12.45
N SER A 43 7.84 -4.50 -13.75
CA SER A 43 7.06 -3.86 -14.81
C SER A 43 6.48 -4.92 -15.75
N PRO A 44 5.14 -5.13 -15.80
CA PRO A 44 4.12 -4.46 -14.98
C PRO A 44 4.23 -4.84 -13.49
N PRO A 45 3.55 -4.14 -12.57
CA PRO A 45 3.58 -4.48 -11.14
C PRO A 45 3.22 -5.95 -10.89
N LEU A 46 3.89 -6.58 -9.92
CA LEU A 46 3.75 -8.03 -9.67
C LEU A 46 2.29 -8.43 -9.37
N SER A 47 1.51 -7.57 -8.71
CA SER A 47 0.08 -7.78 -8.49
C SER A 47 -0.69 -7.97 -9.80
N LYS A 48 -0.38 -7.17 -10.82
CA LYS A 48 -0.99 -7.25 -12.15
C LYS A 48 -0.59 -8.53 -12.87
N GLN A 49 0.69 -8.90 -12.82
CA GLN A 49 1.18 -10.15 -13.42
C GLN A 49 0.45 -11.39 -12.87
N ARG A 50 0.23 -11.45 -11.55
CA ARG A 50 -0.48 -12.57 -10.93
C ARG A 50 -1.94 -12.66 -11.40
N VAL A 51 -2.60 -11.52 -11.53
CA VAL A 51 -3.99 -11.47 -12.00
C VAL A 51 -4.08 -11.91 -13.46
N GLU A 52 -3.22 -11.37 -14.33
CA GLU A 52 -3.18 -11.75 -15.75
C GLU A 52 -2.94 -13.25 -15.93
N TYR A 53 -2.00 -13.82 -15.18
CA TYR A 53 -1.71 -15.25 -15.21
C TYR A 53 -2.93 -16.09 -14.80
N ALA A 54 -3.63 -15.71 -13.73
CA ALA A 54 -4.83 -16.41 -13.26
C ALA A 54 -5.98 -16.32 -14.27
N VAL A 55 -6.23 -15.11 -14.82
CA VAL A 55 -7.26 -14.88 -15.84
C VAL A 55 -7.04 -15.76 -17.06
N GLN A 56 -5.79 -15.88 -17.53
CA GLN A 56 -5.46 -16.74 -18.67
C GLN A 56 -5.85 -18.21 -18.41
N HIS A 57 -5.47 -18.76 -17.25
CA HIS A 57 -5.78 -20.15 -16.90
C HIS A 57 -7.28 -20.39 -16.73
N ILE A 58 -8.00 -19.45 -16.12
CA ILE A 58 -9.45 -19.54 -15.96
C ILE A 58 -10.13 -19.60 -17.34
N LYS A 59 -9.72 -18.75 -18.28
CA LYS A 59 -10.24 -18.75 -19.65
C LYS A 59 -9.96 -20.05 -20.40
N GLU A 60 -8.76 -20.58 -20.26
CA GLU A 60 -8.38 -21.85 -20.89
C GLU A 60 -9.14 -23.06 -20.32
N SER A 61 -9.56 -22.99 -19.06
CA SER A 61 -10.23 -24.09 -18.37
C SER A 61 -11.68 -24.34 -18.77
N SER A 62 -12.37 -23.37 -19.40
CA SER A 62 -13.82 -23.43 -19.68
C SER A 62 -14.70 -23.76 -18.45
N ALA A 63 -14.26 -23.38 -17.25
CA ALA A 63 -15.00 -23.62 -16.02
C ALA A 63 -16.35 -22.85 -16.01
N ILE A 64 -17.33 -23.41 -15.29
CA ILE A 64 -18.67 -22.81 -15.09
C ILE A 64 -18.73 -22.04 -13.75
N SER A 65 -17.96 -22.46 -12.76
CA SER A 65 -17.94 -21.85 -11.43
C SER A 65 -16.53 -21.53 -10.95
N LEU A 66 -16.35 -20.36 -10.34
CA LEU A 66 -15.10 -19.89 -9.75
C LEU A 66 -15.31 -19.49 -8.28
N VAL A 67 -14.36 -19.88 -7.42
CA VAL A 67 -14.27 -19.39 -6.04
C VAL A 67 -12.90 -18.74 -5.84
N ASP A 68 -12.89 -17.48 -5.44
CA ASP A 68 -11.67 -16.71 -5.16
C ASP A 68 -11.48 -16.56 -3.64
N PHE A 69 -10.51 -17.31 -3.08
CA PHE A 69 -10.18 -17.26 -1.66
C PHE A 69 -9.15 -16.18 -1.38
N GLY A 70 -9.50 -15.22 -0.51
CA GLY A 70 -8.72 -14.00 -0.31
C GLY A 70 -8.97 -12.98 -1.42
N CYS A 71 -10.22 -12.85 -1.87
CA CYS A 71 -10.58 -12.00 -3.01
C CYS A 71 -10.29 -10.51 -2.78
N GLY A 72 -10.04 -10.10 -1.53
CA GLY A 72 -9.73 -8.73 -1.16
C GLY A 72 -10.84 -7.78 -1.62
N SER A 73 -10.47 -6.78 -2.42
CA SER A 73 -11.43 -5.83 -3.01
C SER A 73 -11.88 -6.23 -4.41
N GLY A 74 -11.68 -7.48 -4.83
CA GLY A 74 -12.25 -8.02 -6.07
C GLY A 74 -11.41 -7.83 -7.34
N SER A 75 -10.11 -7.49 -7.26
CA SER A 75 -9.34 -7.14 -8.47
C SER A 75 -9.24 -8.24 -9.54
N LEU A 76 -9.24 -9.52 -9.13
CA LEU A 76 -9.30 -10.64 -10.07
C LEU A 76 -10.67 -10.72 -10.75
N LEU A 77 -11.74 -10.53 -9.96
CA LEU A 77 -13.12 -10.53 -10.44
C LEU A 77 -13.34 -9.39 -11.43
N ASP A 78 -12.88 -8.18 -11.10
CA ASP A 78 -12.92 -7.01 -11.99
C ASP A 78 -12.22 -7.32 -13.32
N SER A 79 -11.02 -7.91 -13.26
CA SER A 79 -10.26 -8.24 -14.48
C SER A 79 -10.92 -9.34 -15.32
N LEU A 80 -11.73 -10.23 -14.72
CA LEU A 80 -12.47 -11.25 -15.46
C LEU A 80 -13.66 -10.67 -16.23
N LEU A 81 -14.23 -9.54 -15.78
CA LEU A 81 -15.35 -8.87 -16.47
C LEU A 81 -14.94 -8.26 -17.82
N ASP A 82 -13.66 -7.94 -17.99
CA ASP A 82 -13.12 -7.37 -19.22
C ASP A 82 -13.00 -8.39 -20.37
N TYR A 83 -13.24 -9.68 -20.09
CA TYR A 83 -13.12 -10.74 -21.08
C TYR A 83 -14.36 -11.62 -21.15
N PRO A 84 -14.69 -12.16 -22.34
CA PRO A 84 -15.69 -13.22 -22.42
C PRO A 84 -15.19 -14.45 -21.67
N THR A 85 -16.01 -14.96 -20.75
CA THR A 85 -15.76 -16.19 -19.99
C THR A 85 -17.01 -17.07 -20.01
N THR A 86 -16.83 -18.37 -19.76
CA THR A 86 -17.92 -19.36 -19.58
C THR A 86 -18.45 -19.41 -18.15
N LEU A 87 -17.95 -18.55 -17.26
CA LEU A 87 -18.31 -18.56 -15.85
C LEU A 87 -19.73 -18.05 -15.67
N GLU A 88 -20.56 -18.86 -15.01
CA GLU A 88 -21.93 -18.52 -14.64
C GLU A 88 -22.03 -18.15 -13.16
N LYS A 89 -21.18 -18.74 -12.32
CA LYS A 89 -21.20 -18.51 -10.87
C LYS A 89 -19.82 -18.14 -10.36
N ILE A 90 -19.73 -16.98 -9.72
CA ILE A 90 -18.49 -16.50 -9.14
C ILE A 90 -18.73 -16.13 -7.68
N VAL A 91 -17.85 -16.60 -6.79
CA VAL A 91 -17.91 -16.36 -5.35
C VAL A 91 -16.57 -15.85 -4.85
N GLY A 92 -16.55 -14.65 -4.29
CA GLY A 92 -15.39 -14.12 -3.55
C GLY A 92 -15.51 -14.41 -2.06
N VAL A 93 -14.43 -14.87 -1.43
CA VAL A 93 -14.36 -15.13 0.02
C VAL A 93 -13.20 -14.33 0.60
N ASP A 94 -13.46 -13.52 1.61
CA ASP A 94 -12.43 -12.79 2.36
C ASP A 94 -12.88 -12.62 3.81
N ILE A 95 -11.92 -12.47 4.73
CA ILE A 95 -12.20 -12.21 6.15
C ILE A 95 -12.44 -10.71 6.42
N SER A 96 -11.90 -9.84 5.56
CA SER A 96 -11.99 -8.40 5.69
C SER A 96 -13.32 -7.88 5.16
N GLN A 97 -14.26 -7.60 6.08
CA GLN A 97 -15.54 -6.97 5.74
C GLN A 97 -15.35 -5.65 4.96
N LYS A 98 -14.33 -4.86 5.30
CA LYS A 98 -14.00 -3.61 4.59
C LYS A 98 -13.63 -3.88 3.13
N SER A 99 -12.86 -4.93 2.87
CA SER A 99 -12.46 -5.31 1.51
C SER A 99 -13.65 -5.87 0.73
N LEU A 100 -14.45 -6.74 1.35
CA LEU A 100 -15.69 -7.27 0.76
C LEU A 100 -16.67 -6.16 0.39
N THR A 101 -16.81 -5.14 1.25
CA THR A 101 -17.67 -3.98 0.95
C THR A 101 -17.17 -3.24 -0.28
N ARG A 102 -15.85 -3.16 -0.52
CA ARG A 102 -15.30 -2.57 -1.73
C ARG A 102 -15.48 -3.44 -2.96
N ALA A 103 -15.42 -4.77 -2.81
CA ALA A 103 -15.63 -5.71 -3.91
C ALA A 103 -17.10 -5.76 -4.38
N ALA A 104 -18.05 -5.37 -3.53
CA ALA A 104 -19.48 -5.42 -3.81
C ALA A 104 -20.06 -4.10 -4.37
N ASN A 105 -19.25 -3.05 -4.51
CA ASN A 105 -19.64 -1.72 -5.00
C ASN A 105 -19.01 -1.45 -6.37
#